data_AF-A0A6P7JSC2-F1
#
_entry.id   AF-A0A6P7JSC2-F1
#
_cell.length_a   1.000
_cell.length_b   1.000
_cell.length_c   1.000
_cell.angle_alpha   90.00
_cell.angle_beta   90.00
_cell.angle_gamma   90.00
#
_symmetry.space_group_name_H-M   'P 1'
#
loop_
_entity.id
_entity.type
_entity.pdbx_description
1 polymer ?
#
loop_
_entity_poly.entity_id
_entity_poly.type
_entity_poly.pdbx_seq_one_letter_code
_entity_poly.pdbx_strand_id
1 'polypeptide(L)'
;MEEFNSSYYSNETYCNYADYSIIHGCLNGKIGFIMYVVTWIVLCVGLPLIFMAIVAVYFLVRKGHIAPIYVLNLFISDLIQLSCMIVWVSDNKASMVYDVFDCIYIFGVMVSTGFMVCVSLERYLVIAHPLWYRYRRTVKAPALVCIVVWVLPLVYVLPLYFQVDFHIRETIYAILCLLPLPLFMFFLVGTLRALSSARSVPSDEKRRIVAILVVVLLIYTMLFLPSIIWSLTDGTKANCIFSCGTIILLQLSPLADLTMYVFIRKGVIDNLLSSLCCDRMDSDADTQHE
;
A
#
# COMPACT_ATOMS: atom_id res chain seq x y z
N MET A 1 -28.42 -43.21 39.67
CA MET A 1 -28.39 -41.76 39.94
C MET A 1 -27.06 -41.29 39.38
N GLU A 2 -27.10 -40.73 38.18
CA GLU A 2 -25.93 -40.43 37.35
C GLU A 2 -25.15 -39.25 37.93
N GLU A 3 -23.83 -39.41 38.09
CA GLU A 3 -22.90 -38.30 38.27
C GLU A 3 -22.62 -37.67 36.91
N PHE A 4 -23.08 -36.44 36.71
CA PHE A 4 -22.81 -35.66 35.51
C PHE A 4 -21.52 -34.85 35.72
N ASN A 5 -20.51 -35.23 34.95
CA ASN A 5 -19.22 -34.58 34.80
C ASN A 5 -19.38 -33.20 34.15
N SER A 6 -18.77 -32.14 34.70
CA SER A 6 -18.70 -30.84 34.02
C SER A 6 -17.31 -30.23 34.18
N SER A 7 -16.33 -30.83 33.53
CA SER A 7 -15.15 -30.13 33.01
C SER A 7 -15.56 -29.32 31.79
N TYR A 8 -15.63 -27.99 31.86
CA TYR A 8 -15.49 -27.07 30.72
C TYR A 8 -15.39 -25.64 31.26
N TYR A 9 -14.64 -24.76 30.57
CA TYR A 9 -14.34 -23.35 30.86
C TYR A 9 -13.04 -23.05 31.63
N SER A 10 -11.89 -23.23 30.98
CA SER A 10 -10.68 -22.47 31.35
C SER A 10 -9.57 -22.42 30.28
N ASN A 11 -9.88 -22.30 28.96
CA ASN A 11 -8.82 -22.36 27.92
C ASN A 11 -8.81 -21.26 26.84
N GLU A 12 -9.63 -20.20 26.92
CA GLU A 12 -9.67 -19.20 25.82
C GLU A 12 -8.88 -17.90 26.11
N THR A 13 -8.56 -17.59 27.37
CA THR A 13 -7.89 -16.30 27.71
C THR A 13 -6.35 -16.37 27.72
N TYR A 14 -5.75 -17.57 27.75
CA TYR A 14 -4.30 -17.74 27.87
C TYR A 14 -3.53 -17.61 26.53
N CYS A 15 -4.17 -17.87 25.40
CA CYS A 15 -3.52 -17.78 24.08
C CYS A 15 -3.30 -16.34 23.61
N ASN A 16 -4.23 -15.42 23.89
CA ASN A 16 -4.14 -14.01 23.48
C ASN A 16 -2.96 -13.26 24.12
N TYR A 17 -2.62 -13.59 25.38
CA TYR A 17 -1.48 -12.95 26.06
C TYR A 17 -0.14 -13.53 25.58
N ALA A 18 -0.11 -14.82 25.22
CA ALA A 18 1.11 -15.51 24.81
C ALA A 18 1.68 -14.94 23.51
N ASP A 19 0.89 -14.84 22.43
CA ASP A 19 1.38 -14.32 21.13
C ASP A 19 1.79 -12.84 21.19
N TYR A 20 1.02 -12.00 21.89
CA TYR A 20 1.39 -10.59 22.13
C TYR A 20 2.67 -10.47 22.98
N SER A 21 2.81 -11.30 24.02
CA SER A 21 4.02 -11.35 24.85
C SER A 21 5.24 -11.91 24.12
N ILE A 22 5.05 -12.78 23.12
CA ILE A 22 6.13 -13.30 22.28
C ILE A 22 6.67 -12.19 21.39
N ILE A 23 5.81 -11.42 20.73
CA ILE A 23 6.23 -10.26 19.91
C ILE A 23 6.95 -9.23 20.78
N HIS A 24 6.35 -8.81 21.91
CA HIS A 24 6.99 -7.89 22.85
C HIS A 24 8.30 -8.45 23.44
N GLY A 25 8.38 -9.76 23.67
CA GLY A 25 9.59 -10.45 24.12
C GLY A 25 10.69 -10.46 23.06
N CYS A 26 10.33 -10.62 21.77
CA CYS A 26 11.25 -10.58 20.63
C CYS A 26 11.86 -9.19 20.40
N LEU A 27 11.19 -8.11 20.83
CA LEU A 27 11.71 -6.74 20.75
C LEU A 27 12.85 -6.45 21.74
N ASN A 28 13.29 -7.41 22.55
CA ASN A 28 14.41 -7.21 23.47
C ASN A 28 15.78 -7.46 22.82
N GLY A 29 16.77 -6.66 23.23
CA GLY A 29 18.17 -6.85 22.83
C GLY A 29 18.48 -6.40 21.39
N LYS A 30 19.24 -7.21 20.64
CA LYS A 30 19.79 -6.82 19.32
C LYS A 30 18.72 -6.60 18.26
N ILE A 31 17.63 -7.38 18.29
CA ILE A 31 16.57 -7.32 17.27
C ILE A 31 15.76 -6.03 17.41
N GLY A 32 15.38 -5.65 18.63
CA GLY A 32 14.74 -4.37 18.90
C GLY A 32 15.59 -3.18 18.46
N PHE A 33 16.92 -3.24 18.68
CA PHE A 33 17.83 -2.19 18.20
C PHE A 33 17.84 -2.08 16.67
N ILE A 34 17.86 -3.21 15.95
CA ILE A 34 17.80 -3.21 14.48
C ILE A 34 16.48 -2.58 14.00
N MET A 35 15.34 -2.99 14.56
CA MET A 35 14.03 -2.41 14.23
C MET A 35 13.99 -0.91 14.50
N TYR A 36 14.53 -0.47 15.62
CA TYR A 36 14.63 0.94 15.98
C TYR A 36 15.43 1.73 14.93
N VAL A 37 16.62 1.23 14.55
CA VAL A 37 17.46 1.87 13.53
C VAL A 37 16.76 1.92 12.18
N VAL A 38 16.12 0.83 11.75
CA VAL A 38 15.37 0.80 10.48
C VAL A 38 14.22 1.79 10.50
N THR A 39 13.45 1.84 11.60
CA THR A 39 12.33 2.78 11.76
C THR A 39 12.83 4.23 11.62
N TRP A 40 13.96 4.57 12.25
CA TRP A 40 14.58 5.90 12.09
C TRP A 40 15.03 6.19 10.67
N ILE A 41 15.62 5.23 9.96
CA ILE A 41 16.02 5.40 8.55
C ILE A 41 14.78 5.68 7.69
N VAL A 42 13.70 4.90 7.87
CA VAL A 42 12.43 5.09 7.17
C VAL A 42 11.84 6.46 7.48
N LEU A 43 11.87 6.92 8.72
CA LEU A 43 11.38 8.25 9.10
C LEU A 43 12.20 9.37 8.45
N CYS A 44 13.52 9.31 8.56
CA CYS A 44 14.44 10.32 8.04
C CYS A 44 14.37 10.46 6.51
N VAL A 45 14.16 9.36 5.79
CA VAL A 45 14.06 9.36 4.33
C VAL A 45 12.63 9.58 3.87
N GLY A 46 11.67 8.90 4.50
CA GLY A 46 10.27 8.88 4.10
C GLY A 46 9.55 10.20 4.33
N LEU A 47 9.70 10.83 5.49
CA LEU A 47 9.02 12.10 5.80
C LEU A 47 9.31 13.20 4.78
N PRO A 48 10.59 13.58 4.50
CA PRO A 48 10.86 14.66 3.56
C PRO A 48 10.40 14.30 2.15
N LEU A 49 10.60 13.04 1.72
CA LEU A 49 10.24 12.63 0.36
C LEU A 49 8.72 12.61 0.13
N ILE A 50 7.95 12.06 1.08
CA ILE A 50 6.49 12.01 0.99
C ILE A 50 5.90 13.41 1.10
N PHE A 51 6.43 14.27 1.98
CA PHE A 51 5.99 15.66 2.05
C PHE A 51 6.21 16.40 0.72
N MET A 52 7.40 16.26 0.14
CA MET A 52 7.70 16.83 -1.18
C MET A 52 6.80 16.26 -2.28
N ALA A 53 6.50 14.96 -2.23
CA ALA A 53 5.61 14.31 -3.19
C ALA A 53 4.16 14.80 -3.07
N ILE A 54 3.63 14.96 -1.85
CA ILE A 54 2.31 15.54 -1.58
C ILE A 54 2.22 16.94 -2.18
N VAL A 55 3.20 17.80 -1.93
CA VAL A 55 3.22 19.17 -2.46
C VAL A 55 3.24 19.15 -3.99
N ALA A 56 4.10 18.33 -4.60
CA ALA A 56 4.19 18.20 -6.06
C ALA A 56 2.87 17.70 -6.70
N VAL A 57 2.24 16.69 -6.09
CA VAL A 57 0.96 16.13 -6.53
C VAL A 57 -0.18 17.13 -6.33
N TYR A 58 -0.21 17.85 -5.21
CA TYR A 58 -1.23 18.86 -4.92
C TYR A 58 -1.25 19.99 -5.96
N PHE A 59 -0.07 20.50 -6.36
CA PHE A 59 0.01 21.48 -7.44
C PHE A 59 -0.48 20.93 -8.78
N LEU A 60 -0.33 19.62 -9.02
CA LEU A 60 -0.83 18.96 -10.23
C LEU A 60 -2.36 18.81 -10.22
N VAL A 61 -2.95 18.52 -9.07
CA VAL A 61 -4.43 18.48 -8.90
C VAL A 61 -5.02 19.86 -9.17
N ARG A 62 -4.39 20.94 -8.65
CA ARG A 62 -4.83 22.32 -8.91
C ARG A 62 -4.84 22.68 -10.40
N LYS A 63 -4.02 22.03 -11.22
CA LYS A 63 -3.98 22.22 -12.68
C LYS A 63 -5.06 21.41 -13.44
N GLY A 64 -6.03 20.80 -12.74
CA GLY A 64 -7.18 20.12 -13.36
C GLY A 64 -6.95 18.65 -13.73
N HIS A 65 -5.84 18.05 -13.29
CA HIS A 65 -5.63 16.61 -13.42
C HIS A 65 -6.35 15.88 -12.28
N ILE A 66 -7.24 14.94 -12.61
CA ILE A 66 -8.04 14.15 -11.65
C ILE A 66 -7.30 12.87 -11.22
N ALA A 67 -6.44 12.34 -12.09
CA ALA A 67 -5.54 11.21 -11.83
C ALA A 67 -4.65 11.29 -10.57
N PRO A 68 -4.25 12.47 -10.06
CA PRO A 68 -3.42 12.57 -8.87
C PRO A 68 -4.21 12.46 -7.55
N ILE A 69 -5.55 12.36 -7.56
CA ILE A 69 -6.33 12.30 -6.30
C ILE A 69 -6.06 11.01 -5.53
N TYR A 70 -6.00 9.85 -6.19
CA TYR A 70 -5.68 8.58 -5.53
C TYR A 70 -4.26 8.57 -4.99
N VAL A 71 -3.30 9.10 -5.75
CA VAL A 71 -1.90 9.25 -5.33
C VAL A 71 -1.77 10.19 -4.13
N LEU A 72 -2.54 11.28 -4.10
CA LEU A 72 -2.53 12.20 -2.97
C LEU A 72 -3.05 11.51 -1.70
N ASN A 73 -4.15 10.75 -1.80
CA ASN A 73 -4.70 10.03 -0.65
C ASN A 73 -3.76 8.90 -0.18
N LEU A 74 -3.10 8.20 -1.12
CA LEU A 74 -2.03 7.23 -0.84
C LEU A 74 -0.93 7.85 0.02
N PHE A 75 -0.40 9.01 -0.38
CA PHE A 75 0.61 9.70 0.42
C PHE A 75 0.10 10.26 1.75
N ILE A 76 -1.19 10.60 1.85
CA ILE A 76 -1.80 10.97 3.14
C ILE A 76 -1.82 9.75 4.08
N SER A 77 -2.20 8.56 3.59
CA SER A 77 -2.12 7.34 4.40
C SER A 77 -0.68 6.97 4.78
N ASP A 78 0.29 7.21 3.90
CA ASP A 78 1.72 7.00 4.21
C ASP A 78 2.21 7.97 5.28
N LEU A 79 1.75 9.22 5.26
CA LEU A 79 2.06 10.19 6.31
C LEU A 79 1.49 9.78 7.67
N ILE A 80 0.28 9.18 7.70
CA ILE A 80 -0.29 8.60 8.91
C ILE A 80 0.59 7.45 9.42
N GLN A 81 1.02 6.55 8.55
CA GLN A 81 1.92 5.45 8.90
C GLN A 81 3.23 5.97 9.53
N LEU A 82 3.88 6.93 8.87
CA LEU A 82 5.11 7.56 9.39
C LEU A 82 4.86 8.26 10.73
N SER A 83 3.71 8.93 10.90
CA SER A 83 3.36 9.57 12.17
C SER A 83 3.24 8.56 13.32
N CYS A 84 2.72 7.36 13.06
CA CYS A 84 2.66 6.29 14.05
C CYS A 84 4.06 5.76 14.40
N MET A 85 4.94 5.61 13.40
CA MET A 85 6.33 5.23 13.64
C MET A 85 7.09 6.22 14.51
N ILE A 86 6.81 7.54 14.43
CA ILE A 86 7.39 8.56 15.33
C ILE A 86 7.02 8.26 16.79
N VAL A 87 5.76 7.88 17.04
CA VAL A 87 5.32 7.55 18.39
C VAL A 87 6.03 6.29 18.89
N TRP A 88 6.25 5.29 18.03
CA TRP A 88 6.95 4.08 18.44
C TRP A 88 8.38 4.32 18.93
N VAL A 89 9.09 5.26 18.31
CA VAL A 89 10.46 5.63 18.70
C VAL A 89 10.52 6.69 19.82
N SER A 90 9.37 7.24 20.23
CA SER A 90 9.30 8.19 21.36
C SER A 90 9.38 7.45 22.71
N ASP A 91 9.92 8.10 23.76
CA ASP A 91 10.09 7.51 25.11
C ASP A 91 8.75 7.36 25.90
N ASN A 92 7.64 7.18 25.18
CA ASN A 92 6.30 7.09 25.73
C ASN A 92 6.01 5.69 26.24
N LYS A 93 6.36 5.37 27.48
CA LYS A 93 6.24 4.01 28.08
C LYS A 93 4.80 3.52 28.35
N ALA A 94 3.77 4.22 27.89
CA ALA A 94 2.38 3.83 28.12
C ALA A 94 1.95 2.77 27.09
N SER A 95 1.75 1.52 27.53
CA SER A 95 1.36 0.39 26.67
C SER A 95 0.11 0.67 25.84
N MET A 96 -0.91 1.32 26.44
CA MET A 96 -2.15 1.67 25.76
C MET A 96 -1.94 2.63 24.58
N VAL A 97 -0.95 3.52 24.65
CA VAL A 97 -0.63 4.44 23.55
C VAL A 97 -0.05 3.65 22.37
N TYR A 98 0.87 2.72 22.63
CA TYR A 98 1.45 1.87 21.59
C TYR A 98 0.39 1.05 20.86
N ASP A 99 -0.53 0.41 21.59
CA ASP A 99 -1.59 -0.41 20.98
C ASP A 99 -2.51 0.41 20.06
N VAL A 100 -2.87 1.62 20.48
CA VAL A 100 -3.70 2.53 19.66
C VAL A 100 -2.96 2.95 18.39
N PHE A 101 -1.70 3.35 18.51
CA PHE A 101 -0.91 3.77 17.35
C PHE A 101 -0.56 2.61 16.42
N ASP A 102 -0.43 1.39 16.93
CA ASP A 102 -0.31 0.18 16.12
C ASP A 102 -1.58 -0.08 15.30
N CYS A 103 -2.76 0.07 15.91
CA CYS A 103 -4.03 -0.01 15.20
C CYS A 103 -4.17 1.06 14.10
N ILE A 104 -3.77 2.30 14.38
CA ILE A 104 -3.78 3.41 13.41
C ILE A 104 -2.76 3.14 12.29
N TYR A 105 -1.60 2.58 12.62
CA TYR A 105 -0.59 2.19 11.63
C TYR A 105 -1.14 1.14 10.65
N ILE A 106 -1.72 0.05 11.15
CA ILE A 106 -2.33 -1.00 10.31
C ILE A 106 -3.48 -0.44 9.47
N PHE A 107 -4.31 0.43 10.06
CA PHE A 107 -5.34 1.15 9.30
C PHE A 107 -4.73 1.94 8.14
N GLY A 108 -3.65 2.70 8.40
CA GLY A 108 -2.92 3.44 7.37
C GLY A 108 -2.36 2.54 6.26
N VAL A 109 -1.79 1.38 6.62
CA VAL A 109 -1.28 0.37 5.68
C VAL A 109 -2.40 -0.17 4.76
N MET A 110 -3.57 -0.49 5.34
CA MET A 110 -4.73 -0.95 4.57
C MET A 110 -5.28 0.13 3.63
N VAL A 111 -5.36 1.38 4.11
CA VAL A 111 -5.78 2.52 3.28
C VAL A 111 -4.80 2.73 2.12
N SER A 112 -3.49 2.73 2.39
CA SER A 112 -2.47 2.88 1.34
C SER A 112 -2.58 1.77 0.29
N THR A 113 -2.71 0.52 0.74
CA THR A 113 -2.94 -0.63 -0.14
C THR A 113 -4.18 -0.45 -1.01
N GLY A 114 -5.29 0.03 -0.43
CA GLY A 114 -6.52 0.31 -1.19
C GLY A 114 -6.32 1.39 -2.26
N PHE A 115 -5.56 2.45 -1.97
CA PHE A 115 -5.22 3.46 -2.97
C PHE A 115 -4.24 2.94 -4.02
N MET A 116 -3.30 2.05 -3.67
CA MET A 116 -2.42 1.36 -4.63
C MET A 116 -3.22 0.54 -5.64
N VAL A 117 -4.26 -0.17 -5.18
CA VAL A 117 -5.24 -0.86 -6.04
C VAL A 117 -5.98 0.14 -6.93
N CYS A 118 -6.43 1.27 -6.40
CA CYS A 118 -7.13 2.30 -7.18
C CYS A 118 -6.23 2.92 -8.28
N VAL A 119 -4.96 3.20 -7.96
CA VAL A 119 -3.99 3.70 -8.95
C VAL A 119 -3.74 2.66 -10.04
N SER A 120 -3.59 1.39 -9.68
CA SER A 120 -3.42 0.30 -10.66
C SER A 120 -4.66 0.08 -11.52
N LEU A 121 -5.85 0.15 -10.93
CA LEU A 121 -7.13 0.11 -11.64
C LEU A 121 -7.24 1.27 -12.65
N GLU A 122 -6.86 2.48 -12.25
CA GLU A 122 -6.85 3.63 -13.15
C GLU A 122 -5.95 3.36 -14.36
N ARG A 123 -4.73 2.84 -14.16
CA ARG A 123 -3.80 2.52 -15.26
C ARG A 123 -4.36 1.46 -16.20
N TYR A 124 -5.00 0.43 -15.64
CA TYR A 124 -5.69 -0.60 -16.44
C TYR A 124 -6.84 0.00 -17.27
N LEU A 125 -7.71 0.81 -16.66
CA LEU A 125 -8.88 1.37 -17.33
C LEU A 125 -8.53 2.31 -18.49
N VAL A 126 -7.44 3.07 -18.36
CA VAL A 126 -6.93 3.94 -19.44
C VAL A 126 -6.62 3.13 -20.71
N ILE A 127 -6.14 1.90 -20.59
CA ILE A 127 -5.80 1.04 -21.73
C ILE A 127 -7.00 0.21 -22.18
N ALA A 128 -7.62 -0.50 -21.25
CA ALA A 128 -8.64 -1.49 -21.59
C ALA A 128 -9.96 -0.84 -22.02
N HIS A 129 -10.30 0.30 -21.44
CA HIS A 129 -11.60 0.96 -21.65
C HIS A 129 -11.48 2.50 -21.75
N PRO A 130 -10.76 3.04 -22.76
CA PRO A 130 -10.45 4.48 -22.85
C PRO A 130 -11.69 5.37 -22.97
N LEU A 131 -12.73 4.92 -23.70
CA LEU A 131 -13.98 5.67 -23.87
C LEU A 131 -14.78 5.75 -22.56
N TRP A 132 -14.83 4.64 -21.82
CA TRP A 132 -15.49 4.59 -20.52
C TRP A 132 -14.75 5.44 -19.49
N TYR A 133 -13.42 5.39 -19.50
CA TYR A 133 -12.57 6.22 -18.66
C TYR A 133 -12.78 7.72 -18.93
N ARG A 134 -12.87 8.14 -20.20
CA ARG A 134 -13.15 9.54 -20.58
C ARG A 134 -14.52 10.01 -20.11
N TYR A 135 -15.54 9.16 -20.21
CA TYR A 135 -16.92 9.49 -19.82
C TYR A 135 -17.11 9.51 -18.29
N ARG A 136 -16.47 8.60 -17.54
CA ARG A 136 -16.54 8.54 -16.07
C ARG A 136 -15.66 9.55 -15.35
N ARG A 137 -14.93 10.43 -16.05
CA ARG A 137 -14.03 11.46 -15.49
C ARG A 137 -14.77 12.60 -14.74
N THR A 138 -15.98 12.38 -14.25
CA THR A 138 -16.66 13.34 -13.38
C THR A 138 -16.02 13.29 -11.98
N VAL A 139 -15.76 14.44 -11.37
CA VAL A 139 -15.08 14.55 -10.05
C VAL A 139 -15.78 13.79 -8.91
N LYS A 140 -17.07 13.48 -9.07
CA LYS A 140 -17.88 12.79 -8.06
C LYS A 140 -17.51 11.30 -7.90
N ALA A 141 -17.12 10.63 -8.98
CA ALA A 141 -16.83 9.20 -8.93
C ALA A 141 -15.54 8.88 -8.15
N PRO A 142 -14.38 9.53 -8.41
CA PRO A 142 -13.17 9.32 -7.63
C PRO A 142 -13.32 9.66 -6.15
N ALA A 143 -14.07 10.73 -5.82
CA ALA A 143 -14.32 11.11 -4.44
C ALA A 143 -15.08 10.02 -3.67
N LEU A 144 -16.12 9.42 -4.27
CA LEU A 144 -16.85 8.31 -3.68
C LEU A 144 -15.94 7.09 -3.46
N VAL A 145 -15.08 6.77 -4.43
CA VAL A 145 -14.11 5.67 -4.30
C VAL A 145 -13.15 5.93 -3.14
N CYS A 146 -12.63 7.17 -2.99
CA CYS A 146 -11.79 7.51 -1.84
C CYS A 146 -12.51 7.28 -0.51
N ILE A 147 -13.78 7.70 -0.38
CA ILE A 147 -14.56 7.47 0.84
C ILE A 147 -14.67 5.98 1.15
N VAL A 148 -14.96 5.15 0.15
CA VAL A 148 -15.04 3.69 0.33
C VAL A 148 -13.70 3.12 0.79
N VAL A 149 -12.57 3.55 0.19
CA VAL A 149 -11.23 3.09 0.57
C VAL A 149 -10.88 3.49 2.01
N TRP A 150 -11.29 4.66 2.48
CA TRP A 150 -11.09 5.09 3.87
C TRP A 150 -11.98 4.33 4.87
N VAL A 151 -13.19 3.94 4.46
CA VAL A 151 -14.16 3.26 5.34
C VAL A 151 -13.91 1.76 5.41
N LEU A 152 -13.47 1.13 4.31
CA LEU A 152 -13.33 -0.33 4.22
C LEU A 152 -12.40 -0.93 5.32
N PRO A 153 -11.25 -0.32 5.65
CA PRO A 153 -10.38 -0.80 6.73
C PRO A 153 -11.01 -0.72 8.13
N LEU A 154 -12.13 -0.01 8.31
CA LEU A 154 -12.85 -0.03 9.59
C LEU A 154 -13.39 -1.43 9.94
N VAL A 155 -13.55 -2.32 8.97
CA VAL A 155 -13.89 -3.74 9.21
C VAL A 155 -12.83 -4.44 10.07
N TYR A 156 -11.57 -4.00 10.00
CA TYR A 156 -10.50 -4.48 10.87
C TYR A 156 -10.51 -3.79 12.26
N VAL A 157 -10.87 -2.50 12.31
CA VAL A 157 -10.88 -1.69 13.54
C VAL A 157 -12.10 -1.99 14.43
N LEU A 158 -13.24 -2.37 13.85
CA LEU A 158 -14.46 -2.65 14.61
C LEU A 158 -14.30 -3.85 15.58
N PRO A 159 -13.73 -5.01 15.17
CA PRO A 159 -13.42 -6.12 16.08
C PRO A 159 -12.53 -5.74 17.27
N LEU A 160 -11.61 -4.78 17.11
CA LEU A 160 -10.78 -4.27 18.21
C LEU A 160 -11.63 -3.60 19.30
N TYR A 161 -12.63 -2.81 18.90
CA TYR A 161 -13.54 -2.15 19.85
C TYR A 161 -14.36 -3.16 20.65
N PHE A 162 -14.76 -4.27 20.02
CA PHE A 162 -15.52 -5.34 20.65
C PHE A 162 -14.65 -6.38 21.39
N GLN A 163 -13.35 -6.12 21.55
CA GLN A 163 -12.40 -7.03 22.22
C GLN A 163 -12.39 -8.45 21.63
N VAL A 164 -12.53 -8.55 20.29
CA VAL A 164 -12.47 -9.82 19.56
C VAL A 164 -11.05 -10.40 19.61
N ASP A 165 -10.96 -11.74 19.64
CA ASP A 165 -9.69 -12.48 19.73
C ASP A 165 -8.65 -12.06 18.71
N PHE A 166 -7.37 -12.08 19.13
CA PHE A 166 -6.22 -11.72 18.32
C PHE A 166 -6.15 -12.56 17.03
N HIS A 167 -6.37 -13.87 17.12
CA HIS A 167 -6.33 -14.77 15.96
C HIS A 167 -7.39 -14.43 14.90
N ILE A 168 -8.59 -14.03 15.32
CA ILE A 168 -9.65 -13.62 14.40
C ILE A 168 -9.24 -12.33 13.69
N ARG A 169 -8.67 -11.37 14.42
CA ARG A 169 -8.18 -10.11 13.87
C ARG A 169 -7.07 -10.31 12.84
N GLU A 170 -6.07 -11.14 13.15
CA GLU A 170 -5.00 -11.51 12.22
C GLU A 170 -5.54 -12.20 10.97
N THR A 171 -6.54 -13.06 11.13
CA THR A 171 -7.22 -13.72 10.01
C THR A 171 -7.94 -12.70 9.12
N ILE A 172 -8.67 -11.74 9.71
CA ILE A 172 -9.34 -10.66 8.97
C ILE A 172 -8.31 -9.83 8.20
N TYR A 173 -7.22 -9.42 8.86
CA TYR A 173 -6.11 -8.70 8.22
C TYR A 173 -5.55 -9.49 7.04
N ALA A 174 -5.23 -10.77 7.24
CA ALA A 174 -4.67 -11.63 6.21
C ALA A 174 -5.60 -11.76 5.00
N ILE A 175 -6.89 -11.94 5.21
CA ILE A 175 -7.90 -12.03 4.13
C ILE A 175 -7.98 -10.71 3.36
N LEU A 176 -8.02 -9.58 4.06
CA LEU A 176 -8.08 -8.25 3.45
C LEU A 176 -6.81 -7.95 2.64
N CYS A 177 -5.63 -8.33 3.12
CA CYS A 177 -4.36 -8.20 2.41
C CYS A 177 -4.18 -9.25 1.30
N LEU A 178 -4.89 -10.38 1.33
CA LEU A 178 -4.86 -11.34 0.22
C LEU A 178 -5.63 -10.81 -1.00
N LEU A 179 -6.71 -10.06 -0.79
CA LEU A 179 -7.63 -9.60 -1.83
C LEU A 179 -6.99 -8.71 -2.94
N PRO A 180 -6.01 -7.82 -2.65
CA PRO A 180 -5.31 -7.05 -3.68
C PRO A 180 -4.51 -7.89 -4.69
N LEU A 181 -3.96 -9.05 -4.29
CA LEU A 181 -3.15 -9.91 -5.19
C LEU A 181 -3.90 -10.34 -6.46
N PRO A 182 -5.10 -10.97 -6.37
CA PRO A 182 -5.85 -11.34 -7.56
C PRO A 182 -6.30 -10.12 -8.36
N LEU A 183 -6.54 -8.96 -7.72
CA LEU A 183 -6.87 -7.72 -8.43
C LEU A 183 -5.69 -7.21 -9.26
N PHE A 184 -4.48 -7.16 -8.69
CA PHE A 184 -3.28 -6.77 -9.45
C PHE A 184 -2.99 -7.73 -10.60
N MET A 185 -3.14 -9.04 -10.38
CA MET A 185 -3.04 -10.05 -11.44
C MET A 185 -4.08 -9.82 -12.55
N PHE A 186 -5.34 -9.55 -12.18
CA PHE A 186 -6.39 -9.24 -13.13
C PHE A 186 -6.09 -7.98 -13.94
N PHE A 187 -5.64 -6.90 -13.30
CA PHE A 187 -5.24 -5.66 -13.98
C PHE A 187 -4.08 -5.89 -14.93
N LEU A 188 -3.07 -6.67 -14.54
CA LEU A 188 -1.92 -6.99 -15.36
C LEU A 188 -2.31 -7.80 -16.60
N VAL A 189 -3.01 -8.93 -16.41
CA VAL A 189 -3.44 -9.81 -17.51
C VAL A 189 -4.44 -9.10 -18.42
N GLY A 190 -5.39 -8.36 -17.83
CA GLY A 190 -6.35 -7.56 -18.57
C GLY A 190 -5.67 -6.49 -19.42
N THR A 191 -4.66 -5.81 -18.87
CA THR A 191 -3.85 -4.85 -19.61
C THR A 191 -3.13 -5.52 -20.78
N LEU A 192 -2.42 -6.63 -20.54
CA LEU A 192 -1.71 -7.38 -21.58
C LEU A 192 -2.65 -7.79 -22.73
N ARG A 193 -3.86 -8.27 -22.41
CA ARG A 193 -4.87 -8.67 -23.41
C ARG A 193 -5.45 -7.49 -24.20
N ALA A 194 -5.74 -6.38 -23.55
CA ALA A 194 -6.19 -5.17 -24.23
C ALA A 194 -5.11 -4.65 -25.19
N LEU A 195 -3.85 -4.74 -24.76
CA LEU A 195 -2.69 -4.24 -25.50
C LEU A 195 -2.29 -5.10 -26.69
N SER A 196 -2.48 -6.42 -26.59
CA SER A 196 -2.28 -7.35 -27.71
C SER A 196 -3.32 -7.16 -28.80
N SER A 197 -4.52 -6.69 -28.43
CA SER A 197 -5.61 -6.40 -29.37
C SER A 197 -5.45 -5.04 -30.08
N ALA A 198 -4.80 -4.07 -29.43
CA ALA A 198 -4.61 -2.73 -29.96
C ALA A 198 -3.35 -2.62 -30.84
N ARG A 199 -3.46 -2.78 -32.16
CA ARG A 199 -2.30 -2.73 -33.10
C ARG A 199 -1.62 -1.35 -33.23
N SER A 200 -2.27 -0.26 -32.83
CA SER A 200 -1.85 1.11 -33.12
C SER A 200 -1.13 1.86 -31.99
N VAL A 201 -1.05 1.30 -30.77
CA VAL A 201 -0.35 1.99 -29.65
C VAL A 201 1.17 1.78 -29.76
N PRO A 202 2.00 2.84 -29.66
CA PRO A 202 3.46 2.74 -29.71
C PRO A 202 4.00 1.73 -28.69
N SER A 203 4.94 0.88 -29.13
CA SER A 203 5.49 -0.23 -28.31
C SER A 203 6.09 0.22 -26.97
N ASP A 204 6.59 1.45 -26.89
CA ASP A 204 7.24 1.96 -25.68
C ASP A 204 6.24 2.35 -24.59
N GLU A 205 5.13 2.99 -24.94
CA GLU A 205 4.07 3.34 -23.99
C GLU A 205 3.34 2.08 -23.49
N LYS A 206 3.15 1.11 -24.39
CA LYS A 206 2.67 -0.24 -24.08
C LYS A 206 3.52 -0.93 -23.01
N ARG A 207 4.83 -1.05 -23.27
CA ARG A 207 5.78 -1.72 -22.38
C ARG A 207 5.85 -1.03 -21.02
N ARG A 208 5.72 0.30 -21.01
CA ARG A 208 5.80 1.09 -19.80
C ARG A 208 4.64 0.85 -18.84
N ILE A 209 3.40 0.85 -19.32
CA ILE A 209 2.24 0.68 -18.41
C ILE A 209 2.21 -0.74 -17.84
N VAL A 210 2.55 -1.74 -18.67
CA VAL A 210 2.76 -3.12 -18.20
C VAL A 210 3.87 -3.17 -17.16
N ALA A 211 5.01 -2.51 -17.41
CA ALA A 211 6.11 -2.45 -16.45
C ALA A 211 5.68 -1.84 -15.11
N ILE A 212 4.87 -0.77 -15.09
CA ILE A 212 4.32 -0.19 -13.86
C ILE A 212 3.51 -1.25 -13.10
N LEU A 213 2.57 -1.94 -13.75
CA LEU A 213 1.73 -2.96 -13.11
C LEU A 213 2.55 -4.16 -12.59
N VAL A 214 3.59 -4.57 -13.33
CA VAL A 214 4.51 -5.63 -12.88
C VAL A 214 5.28 -5.18 -11.64
N VAL A 215 5.83 -3.96 -11.64
CA VAL A 215 6.57 -3.40 -10.49
C VAL A 215 5.66 -3.30 -9.25
N VAL A 216 4.42 -2.83 -9.42
CA VAL A 216 3.41 -2.80 -8.35
C VAL A 216 3.17 -4.19 -7.78
N LEU A 217 2.93 -5.18 -8.63
CA LEU A 217 2.70 -6.56 -8.19
C LEU A 217 3.90 -7.12 -7.43
N LEU A 218 5.12 -6.90 -7.94
CA LEU A 218 6.35 -7.35 -7.29
C LEU A 218 6.55 -6.68 -5.93
N ILE A 219 6.44 -5.35 -5.86
CA ILE A 219 6.53 -4.60 -4.61
C ILE A 219 5.51 -5.14 -3.61
N TYR A 220 4.25 -5.29 -4.03
CA TYR A 220 3.20 -5.77 -3.16
C TYR A 220 3.50 -7.18 -2.64
N THR A 221 3.85 -8.12 -3.52
CA THR A 221 4.21 -9.48 -3.11
C THR A 221 5.41 -9.51 -2.18
N MET A 222 6.43 -8.69 -2.42
CA MET A 222 7.63 -8.67 -1.59
C MET A 222 7.35 -8.13 -0.17
N LEU A 223 6.55 -7.07 -0.05
CA LEU A 223 6.32 -6.40 1.23
C LEU A 223 5.19 -7.04 2.06
N PHE A 224 4.11 -7.48 1.42
CA PHE A 224 2.90 -7.92 2.11
C PHE A 224 2.78 -9.43 2.25
N LEU A 225 3.30 -10.22 1.30
CA LEU A 225 3.18 -11.69 1.34
C LEU A 225 3.78 -12.31 2.62
N PRO A 226 4.97 -11.88 3.10
CA PRO A 226 5.53 -12.41 4.35
C PRO A 226 4.62 -12.15 5.55
N SER A 227 4.01 -10.96 5.63
CA SER A 227 3.05 -10.59 6.69
C SER A 227 1.77 -11.43 6.62
N ILE A 228 1.25 -11.70 5.42
CA ILE A 228 0.10 -12.59 5.22
C ILE A 228 0.42 -14.02 5.68
N ILE A 229 1.60 -14.55 5.31
CA ILE A 229 2.05 -15.89 5.73
C ILE A 229 2.18 -15.95 7.25
N TRP A 230 2.77 -14.92 7.86
CA TRP A 230 2.91 -14.82 9.32
C TRP A 230 1.56 -14.83 10.04
N SER A 231 0.59 -14.10 9.52
CA SER A 231 -0.76 -14.01 10.07
C SER A 231 -1.52 -15.34 10.01
N LEU A 232 -1.33 -16.11 8.93
CA LEU A 232 -2.05 -17.37 8.68
C LEU A 232 -1.37 -18.62 9.25
N THR A 233 -0.09 -18.54 9.63
CA THR A 233 0.71 -19.72 10.00
C THR A 233 1.23 -19.62 11.43
N ASP A 234 0.57 -20.31 12.37
CA ASP A 234 0.95 -20.26 13.79
C ASP A 234 2.41 -20.67 14.05
N GLY A 235 2.93 -21.65 13.28
CA GLY A 235 4.32 -22.09 13.40
C GLY A 235 5.38 -21.01 13.08
N THR A 236 4.99 -19.93 12.41
CA THR A 236 5.92 -18.84 12.08
C THR A 236 6.00 -17.77 13.16
N LYS A 237 4.97 -17.64 14.02
CA LYS A 237 4.87 -16.60 15.06
C LYS A 237 5.95 -16.72 16.14
N ALA A 238 6.36 -17.95 16.46
CA ALA A 238 7.43 -18.23 17.41
C ALA A 238 8.83 -17.81 16.92
N ASN A 239 9.00 -17.58 15.60
CA ASN A 239 10.28 -17.21 15.02
C ASN A 239 10.47 -15.69 15.03
N CYS A 240 11.08 -15.14 16.10
CA CYS A 240 11.30 -13.70 16.26
C CYS A 240 11.91 -13.02 15.01
N ILE A 241 12.88 -13.66 14.35
CA ILE A 241 13.54 -13.09 13.16
C ILE A 241 12.52 -12.89 12.03
N PHE A 242 11.63 -13.86 11.82
CA PHE A 242 10.63 -13.78 10.78
C PHE A 242 9.57 -12.73 11.14
N SER A 243 9.04 -12.74 12.37
CA SER A 243 8.08 -11.75 12.87
C SER A 243 8.61 -10.31 12.76
N CYS A 244 9.87 -10.06 13.15
CA CYS A 244 10.47 -8.73 13.01
C CYS A 244 10.74 -8.38 11.55
N GLY A 245 11.11 -9.36 10.73
CA GLY A 245 11.28 -9.19 9.29
C GLY A 245 10.01 -8.74 8.59
N THR A 246 8.85 -9.33 8.93
CA THR A 246 7.55 -8.93 8.35
C THR A 246 7.17 -7.50 8.75
N ILE A 247 7.43 -7.10 10.00
CA ILE A 247 7.19 -5.72 10.45
C ILE A 247 8.09 -4.74 9.69
N ILE A 248 9.38 -5.05 9.55
CA ILE A 248 10.34 -4.22 8.80
C ILE A 248 9.88 -4.05 7.34
N LEU A 249 9.42 -5.12 6.70
CA LEU A 249 8.91 -5.05 5.32
C LEU A 249 7.69 -4.13 5.20
N LEU A 250 6.74 -4.21 6.14
CA LEU A 250 5.59 -3.31 6.17
C LEU A 250 6.02 -1.85 6.42
N GLN A 251 7.03 -1.61 7.27
CA GLN A 251 7.56 -0.26 7.49
C GLN A 251 8.13 0.37 6.21
N LEU A 252 8.55 -0.44 5.24
CA LEU A 252 9.06 0.05 3.96
C LEU A 252 7.95 0.42 2.95
N SER A 253 6.67 0.13 3.25
CA SER A 253 5.54 0.43 2.34
C SER A 253 5.51 1.89 1.88
N PRO A 254 5.61 2.92 2.76
CA PRO A 254 5.62 4.32 2.34
C PRO A 254 6.71 4.68 1.32
N LEU A 255 7.89 4.05 1.44
CA LEU A 255 9.00 4.27 0.50
C LEU A 255 8.75 3.55 -0.83
N ALA A 256 8.09 2.41 -0.80
CA ALA A 256 7.75 1.65 -1.99
C ALA A 256 6.63 2.32 -2.80
N ASP A 257 5.66 2.92 -2.11
CA ASP A 257 4.60 3.75 -2.67
C ASP A 257 5.17 5.00 -3.37
N LEU A 258 6.14 5.65 -2.75
CA LEU A 258 6.91 6.72 -3.38
C LEU A 258 7.67 6.22 -4.62
N THR A 259 8.32 5.07 -4.53
CA THR A 259 9.07 4.47 -5.65
C THR A 259 8.14 4.20 -6.83
N MET A 260 6.98 3.58 -6.58
CA MET A 260 5.91 3.38 -7.56
C MET A 260 5.51 4.70 -8.21
N TYR A 261 5.26 5.76 -7.43
CA TYR A 261 4.90 7.07 -7.97
C TYR A 261 6.00 7.66 -8.88
N VAL A 262 7.27 7.55 -8.48
CA VAL A 262 8.40 8.00 -9.30
C VAL A 262 8.45 7.26 -10.63
N PHE A 263 8.24 5.94 -10.66
CA PHE A 263 8.14 5.18 -11.91
C PHE A 263 6.94 5.61 -12.78
N ILE A 264 5.80 5.91 -12.15
CA ILE A 264 4.61 6.45 -12.84
C ILE A 264 4.88 7.84 -13.42
N ARG A 265 5.73 8.67 -12.80
CA ARG A 265 6.07 9.99 -13.31
C ARG A 265 7.19 9.98 -14.33
N LYS A 266 8.23 9.17 -14.10
CA LYS A 266 9.45 9.14 -14.92
C LYS A 266 9.12 9.00 -16.39
N GLY A 267 8.35 7.99 -16.78
CA GLY A 267 8.03 7.90 -18.20
C GLY A 267 6.94 8.86 -18.70
N VAL A 268 6.24 9.63 -17.85
CA VAL A 268 5.41 10.76 -18.34
C VAL A 268 6.34 11.89 -18.74
N ILE A 269 7.41 12.10 -17.97
CA ILE A 269 8.46 13.06 -18.29
C ILE A 269 9.21 12.61 -19.55
N ASP A 270 9.59 11.33 -19.65
CA ASP A 270 10.26 10.81 -20.85
C ASP A 270 9.39 10.96 -22.10
N ASN A 271 8.07 10.70 -22.01
CA ASN A 271 7.13 10.91 -23.11
C ASN A 271 6.95 12.39 -23.49
N LEU A 272 6.95 13.29 -22.51
CA LEU A 272 6.88 14.74 -22.77
C LEU A 272 8.16 15.24 -23.45
N LEU A 273 9.32 14.76 -23.01
CA LEU A 273 10.61 15.07 -23.62
C LEU A 273 10.69 14.53 -25.05
N SER A 274 10.21 13.31 -25.32
CA SER A 274 10.20 12.76 -26.67
C SER A 274 9.28 13.52 -27.62
N SER A 275 8.08 13.94 -27.15
CA SER A 275 7.16 14.75 -27.95
C SER A 275 7.77 16.11 -28.33
N LEU A 276 8.41 16.79 -27.36
CA LEU A 276 9.06 18.08 -27.59
C LEU A 276 10.27 17.97 -28.53
N CYS A 277 11.00 16.84 -28.52
CA CYS A 277 12.07 16.60 -29.47
C CYS A 277 11.55 16.37 -30.90
N CYS A 278 10.40 15.70 -31.06
CA CYS A 278 9.78 15.51 -32.37
C CYS A 278 9.23 16.82 -32.95
N ASP A 279 8.55 17.63 -32.15
CA ASP A 279 8.02 18.94 -32.61
C ASP A 279 9.14 19.89 -33.05
N ARG A 280 10.32 19.78 -32.42
CA ARG A 280 11.48 20.61 -32.75
C ARG A 280 12.17 20.21 -34.06
N MET A 281 12.10 18.93 -34.45
CA MET A 281 12.67 18.44 -35.71
C MET A 281 11.80 18.78 -36.92
N ASP A 282 10.47 18.86 -36.76
CA ASP A 282 9.57 19.34 -37.84
C ASP A 282 9.74 20.85 -38.08
N SER A 283 9.95 21.66 -37.04
CA SER A 283 10.19 23.10 -37.20
C SER A 283 11.53 23.43 -37.88
N ASP A 284 12.57 22.60 -37.72
CA ASP A 284 13.86 22.80 -38.38
C ASP A 284 13.85 22.34 -39.85
N ALA A 285 12.93 21.44 -40.23
CA ALA A 285 12.75 20.97 -41.61
C ALA A 285 12.00 21.99 -42.50
N ASP A 286 11.03 22.71 -41.94
CA ASP A 286 10.31 23.77 -42.66
C ASP A 286 11.16 25.04 -42.87
N THR A 287 12.23 25.24 -42.10
CA THR A 287 13.12 26.41 -42.22
C THR A 287 14.23 26.22 -43.28
N GLN A 288 14.34 25.05 -43.90
CA GLN A 288 15.32 24.77 -44.98
C GLN A 288 14.72 24.82 -46.40
N HIS A 289 13.44 25.15 -46.53
CA HIS A 289 12.74 25.26 -47.82
C HIS A 289 12.32 26.70 -48.22
N GLU A 290 12.81 27.72 -47.51
CA GLU A 290 12.67 29.15 -47.89
C GLU A 290 13.99 29.76 -48.41
#